data_AF-A0A6A6F5M1-F1
#
_entry.id   AF-A0A6A6F5M1-F1
#
_cell.length_a   1.000
_cell.length_b   1.000
_cell.length_c   1.000
_cell.angle_alpha   90.00
_cell.angle_beta   90.00
_cell.angle_gamma   90.00
#
_symmetry.space_group_name_H-M   'P 1'
#
loop_
_entity.id
_entity.type
_entity.pdbx_description
1 polymer ?
#
loop_
_entity_poly.entity_id
_entity_poly.type
_entity_poly.pdbx_seq_one_letter_code
_entity_poly.pdbx_strand_id
1 'polypeptide(L)'
;AEIRLPKAVQATYLAPLRYKTDPGPGPMQDVCQLQLRSYNVRNLEVFADFAMRAAYFLKLPAHGPAALPRKIERWTVPRSNFVHKKSQENFERITMARKITIRNGNPEVVSVWLAFLRKHQYYGVGMKANVWEYGSLKGAEEMDAEAKRVEHLL
;
A
#
# COMPACT_ATOMS: atom_id res chain seq x y z
N ALA A 1 -6.94 39.95 13.84
CA ALA A 1 -6.07 39.07 13.03
C ALA A 1 -6.70 37.68 13.01
N GLU A 2 -7.09 37.16 11.85
CA GLU A 2 -7.66 35.81 11.76
C GLU A 2 -6.62 34.76 12.19
N ILE A 3 -7.03 33.87 13.09
CA ILE A 3 -6.16 32.82 13.63
C ILE A 3 -5.98 31.75 12.54
N ARG A 4 -4.74 31.58 12.04
CA ARG A 4 -4.42 30.50 11.10
C ARG A 4 -4.42 29.16 11.84
N LEU A 5 -5.12 28.18 11.29
CA LEU A 5 -5.07 26.80 11.79
C LEU A 5 -3.64 26.22 11.69
N PRO A 6 -3.24 25.26 12.54
CA PRO A 6 -1.96 24.57 12.40
C PRO A 6 -1.83 23.88 11.04
N LYS A 7 -0.61 23.84 10.47
CA LYS A 7 -0.37 23.24 9.15
C LYS A 7 -0.82 21.78 9.06
N ALA A 8 -0.72 21.02 10.16
CA ALA A 8 -1.20 19.64 10.21
C ALA A 8 -2.72 19.54 9.99
N VAL A 9 -3.48 20.43 10.63
CA VAL A 9 -4.95 20.49 10.47
C VAL A 9 -5.30 20.92 9.05
N GLN A 10 -4.61 21.93 8.52
CA GLN A 10 -4.80 22.38 7.14
C GLN A 10 -4.53 21.26 6.12
N ALA A 11 -3.46 20.48 6.32
CA ALA A 11 -3.07 19.41 5.42
C ALA A 11 -4.16 18.33 5.31
N THR A 12 -4.92 18.05 6.37
CA THR A 12 -6.03 17.08 6.35
C THR A 12 -7.14 17.48 5.37
N TYR A 13 -7.44 18.77 5.25
CA TYR A 13 -8.46 19.28 4.32
C TYR A 13 -7.97 19.35 2.87
N LEU A 14 -6.66 19.28 2.65
CA LEU A 14 -6.04 19.32 1.33
C LEU A 14 -5.76 17.92 0.80
N ALA A 15 -5.51 17.84 -0.50
CA ALA A 15 -4.97 16.64 -1.14
C ALA A 15 -3.61 16.24 -0.53
N PRO A 16 -3.26 14.94 -0.53
CA PRO A 16 -2.03 14.47 0.10
C PRO A 16 -0.81 15.07 -0.59
N LEU A 17 0.05 15.72 0.20
CA LEU A 17 1.30 16.27 -0.29
C LEU A 17 2.24 15.13 -0.73
N ARG A 18 3.07 15.40 -1.74
CA ARG A 18 4.00 14.43 -2.31
C ARG A 18 5.38 15.05 -2.44
N TYR A 19 6.41 14.30 -2.07
CA TYR A 19 7.78 14.70 -2.39
C TYR A 19 8.09 14.41 -3.85
N LYS A 20 8.87 15.30 -4.45
CA LYS A 20 9.51 15.00 -5.73
C LYS A 20 10.51 13.87 -5.49
N THR A 21 10.60 12.95 -6.43
CA THR A 21 11.68 11.97 -6.42
C THR A 21 12.86 12.61 -7.14
N ASP A 22 13.96 12.81 -6.43
CA ASP A 22 15.20 13.20 -7.07
C ASP A 22 15.76 11.96 -7.81
N PRO A 23 15.92 12.02 -9.13
CA PRO A 23 16.71 11.03 -9.83
C PRO A 23 18.15 11.24 -9.34
N GLY A 24 18.65 10.32 -8.53
CA GLY A 24 20.07 10.26 -8.23
C GLY A 24 20.89 10.04 -9.51
N PRO A 25 22.19 9.76 -9.39
CA PRO A 25 23.03 9.50 -10.56
C PRO A 25 22.62 8.25 -11.38
N GLY A 26 21.69 7.42 -10.86
CA GLY A 26 21.22 6.20 -11.50
C GLY A 26 19.75 6.25 -11.95
N PRO A 27 19.26 5.17 -12.61
CA PRO A 27 17.85 5.04 -12.97
C PRO A 27 16.97 5.06 -11.72
N MET A 28 15.73 5.48 -11.88
CA MET A 28 14.75 5.58 -10.81
C MET A 28 14.43 4.17 -10.26
N GLN A 29 14.77 3.92 -8.99
CA GLN A 29 14.62 2.59 -8.38
C GLN A 29 13.35 2.54 -7.53
N ASP A 30 12.50 1.57 -7.83
CA ASP A 30 11.32 1.26 -7.02
C ASP A 30 11.79 0.41 -5.81
N VAL A 31 11.67 0.95 -4.60
CA VAL A 31 12.12 0.29 -3.35
C VAL A 31 10.97 -0.49 -2.72
N CYS A 32 9.73 0.00 -2.88
CA CYS A 32 8.56 -0.71 -2.40
C CYS A 32 7.37 -0.52 -3.32
N GLN A 33 6.63 -1.61 -3.55
CA GLN A 33 5.34 -1.60 -4.19
C GLN A 33 4.30 -2.14 -3.21
N LEU A 34 3.41 -1.26 -2.77
CA LEU A 34 2.24 -1.62 -1.99
C LEU A 34 1.02 -1.76 -2.92
N GLN A 35 0.45 -2.95 -2.96
CA GLN A 35 -0.82 -3.22 -3.62
C GLN A 35 -1.93 -3.36 -2.58
N LEU A 36 -2.92 -2.49 -2.68
CA LEU A 36 -4.13 -2.52 -1.89
C LEU A 36 -5.25 -3.18 -2.70
N ARG A 37 -6.05 -4.04 -2.06
CA ARG A 37 -7.21 -4.70 -2.68
C ARG A 37 -8.42 -4.63 -1.76
N SER A 38 -9.59 -4.35 -2.33
CA SER A 38 -10.85 -4.40 -1.60
C SER A 38 -12.02 -4.69 -2.54
N TYR A 39 -13.12 -5.17 -1.98
CA TYR A 39 -14.42 -5.26 -2.65
C TYR A 39 -15.20 -3.93 -2.56
N ASN A 40 -14.82 -3.01 -1.66
CA ASN A 40 -15.44 -1.70 -1.49
C ASN A 40 -14.46 -0.57 -1.87
N VAL A 41 -14.91 0.32 -2.76
CA VAL A 41 -14.11 1.44 -3.28
C VAL A 41 -13.80 2.48 -2.22
N ARG A 42 -14.79 2.82 -1.37
CA ARG A 42 -14.66 3.93 -0.42
C ARG A 42 -13.56 3.66 0.61
N ASN A 43 -13.57 2.46 1.18
CA ASN A 43 -12.54 2.01 2.13
C ASN A 43 -11.16 2.00 1.49
N LEU A 44 -11.07 1.53 0.24
CA LEU A 44 -9.82 1.46 -0.50
C LEU A 44 -9.23 2.85 -0.77
N GLU A 45 -10.06 3.82 -1.13
CA GLU A 45 -9.64 5.19 -1.42
C GLU A 45 -9.23 5.96 -0.17
N VAL A 46 -9.99 5.85 0.92
CA VAL A 46 -9.65 6.45 2.21
C VAL A 46 -8.31 5.90 2.72
N PHE A 47 -8.12 4.58 2.66
CA PHE A 47 -6.87 3.98 3.13
C PHE A 47 -5.69 4.29 2.22
N ALA A 48 -5.91 4.39 0.90
CA ALA A 48 -4.87 4.82 -0.03
C ALA A 48 -4.43 6.27 0.22
N ASP A 49 -5.36 7.19 0.51
CA ASP A 49 -5.06 8.58 0.88
C ASP A 49 -4.27 8.64 2.20
N PHE A 50 -4.73 7.89 3.21
CA PHE A 50 -4.04 7.75 4.49
C PHE A 50 -2.59 7.26 4.31
N ALA A 51 -2.38 6.24 3.47
CA ALA A 51 -1.05 5.71 3.20
C ALA A 51 -0.12 6.72 2.53
N MET A 52 -0.65 7.53 1.60
CA MET A 52 0.09 8.62 0.97
C MET A 52 0.49 9.71 1.96
N ARG A 53 -0.41 10.09 2.89
CA ARG A 53 -0.11 11.07 3.94
C ARG A 53 0.97 10.56 4.90
N ALA A 54 0.90 9.30 5.31
CA ALA A 54 1.90 8.69 6.16
C ALA A 54 3.29 8.67 5.49
N ALA A 55 3.34 8.35 4.19
CA ALA A 55 4.59 8.38 3.43
C ALA A 55 5.19 9.79 3.37
N TYR A 56 4.37 10.83 3.23
CA TYR A 56 4.82 12.22 3.26
C TYR A 56 5.47 12.58 4.60
N PHE A 57 4.87 12.24 5.74
CA PHE A 57 5.50 12.56 7.03
C PHE A 57 6.84 11.83 7.25
N LEU A 58 7.00 10.64 6.67
CA LEU A 58 8.25 9.87 6.67
C LEU A 58 9.25 10.30 5.58
N LYS A 59 8.95 11.37 4.82
CA LYS A 59 9.76 11.89 3.71
C LYS A 59 10.02 10.86 2.60
N LEU A 60 9.14 9.88 2.45
CA LEU A 60 9.20 8.90 1.36
C LEU A 60 8.52 9.48 0.11
N PRO A 61 9.18 9.51 -1.05
CA PRO A 61 8.56 10.01 -2.27
C PRO A 61 7.69 8.91 -2.88
N ALA A 62 6.41 8.93 -2.48
CA ALA A 62 5.40 8.00 -2.94
C ALA A 62 4.75 8.47 -4.25
N HIS A 63 4.61 7.53 -5.19
CA HIS A 63 3.86 7.65 -6.42
C HIS A 63 2.55 6.88 -6.31
N GLY A 64 1.43 7.55 -6.55
CA GLY A 64 0.11 6.92 -6.53
C GLY A 64 -0.89 7.63 -5.60
N PRO A 65 -2.11 7.10 -5.46
CA PRO A 65 -2.54 5.72 -5.75
C PRO A 65 -2.95 5.47 -7.21
N ALA A 66 -2.20 4.63 -7.92
CA ALA A 66 -2.52 4.23 -9.29
C ALA A 66 -3.62 3.16 -9.30
N ALA A 67 -4.66 3.35 -10.14
CA ALA A 67 -5.71 2.36 -10.31
C ALA A 67 -5.21 1.17 -11.14
N LEU A 68 -5.22 -0.02 -10.56
CA LEU A 68 -4.96 -1.25 -11.29
C LEU A 68 -6.26 -1.80 -11.90
N PRO A 69 -6.18 -2.61 -12.96
CA PRO A 69 -7.34 -3.29 -13.52
C PRO A 69 -8.11 -4.08 -12.46
N ARG A 70 -9.44 -3.96 -12.47
CA ARG A 70 -10.32 -4.69 -11.55
C ARG A 70 -10.41 -6.17 -11.98
N LYS A 71 -10.40 -7.08 -11.02
CA LYS A 71 -10.67 -8.51 -11.27
C LYS A 71 -12.16 -8.77 -11.09
N ILE A 72 -12.82 -9.32 -12.10
CA ILE A 72 -14.25 -9.66 -12.04
C ILE A 72 -14.39 -11.17 -12.10
N GLU A 73 -14.89 -11.76 -11.03
CA GLU A 73 -15.21 -13.20 -10.95
C GLU A 73 -16.72 -13.35 -11.04
N ARG A 74 -17.24 -14.24 -11.89
CA ARG A 74 -18.67 -14.44 -12.10
C ARG A 74 -19.06 -15.90 -11.87
N TRP A 75 -20.20 -16.13 -11.25
CA TRP A 75 -20.79 -17.46 -11.07
C TRP A 75 -22.27 -17.44 -11.41
N THR A 76 -22.73 -18.52 -12.03
CA THR A 76 -24.15 -18.70 -12.39
C THR A 76 -24.72 -19.82 -11.55
N VAL A 77 -25.81 -19.53 -10.84
CA VAL A 77 -26.41 -20.47 -9.89
C VAL A 77 -27.90 -20.61 -10.19
N PRO A 78 -28.48 -21.82 -10.12
CA PRO A 78 -29.93 -22.00 -10.18
C PRO A 78 -30.61 -21.23 -9.05
N ARG A 79 -31.71 -20.53 -9.35
CA ARG A 79 -32.44 -19.76 -8.31
C ARG A 79 -33.14 -20.64 -7.28
N SER A 80 -33.48 -21.87 -7.66
CA SER A 80 -34.09 -22.87 -6.78
C SER A 80 -33.15 -24.05 -6.60
N ASN A 81 -33.23 -24.69 -5.43
CA ASN A 81 -32.42 -25.86 -5.07
C ASN A 81 -32.73 -27.08 -5.94
N PHE A 82 -33.92 -27.19 -6.55
CA PHE A 82 -34.35 -28.38 -7.29
C PHE A 82 -35.18 -28.07 -8.55
N VAL A 83 -35.05 -28.93 -9.58
CA VAL A 83 -35.78 -28.99 -10.88
C VAL A 83 -35.69 -27.77 -11.80
N HIS A 84 -35.73 -26.53 -11.29
CA HIS A 84 -35.86 -25.31 -12.09
C HIS A 84 -34.55 -24.79 -12.71
N LYS A 85 -33.78 -25.63 -13.41
CA LYS A 85 -32.48 -25.26 -14.03
C LYS A 85 -32.56 -24.17 -15.10
N LYS A 86 -33.72 -23.99 -15.75
CA LYS A 86 -33.95 -22.91 -16.73
C LYS A 86 -33.95 -21.51 -16.09
N SER A 87 -34.20 -21.42 -14.78
CA SER A 87 -34.15 -20.17 -14.01
C SER A 87 -32.81 -20.08 -13.26
N GLN A 88 -31.89 -19.29 -13.82
CA GLN A 88 -30.56 -19.04 -13.25
C GLN A 88 -30.39 -17.57 -12.88
N GLU A 89 -29.42 -17.30 -12.01
CA GLU A 89 -28.99 -15.97 -11.61
C GLU A 89 -27.47 -15.86 -11.71
N ASN A 90 -27.00 -14.71 -12.19
CA ASN A 90 -25.59 -14.39 -12.32
C ASN A 90 -25.18 -13.54 -11.12
N PHE A 91 -24.11 -13.94 -10.47
CA PHE A 91 -23.49 -13.18 -9.41
C PHE A 91 -22.07 -12.79 -9.81
N GLU A 92 -21.56 -11.70 -9.24
CA GLU A 92 -20.19 -11.28 -9.46
C GLU A 92 -19.50 -10.79 -8.20
N ARG A 93 -18.17 -10.98 -8.17
CA ARG A 93 -17.26 -10.40 -7.18
C ARG A 93 -16.23 -9.56 -7.91
N ILE A 94 -16.31 -8.24 -7.71
CA ILE A 94 -15.37 -7.29 -8.28
C ILE A 94 -14.31 -6.96 -7.22
N THR A 95 -13.06 -7.32 -7.48
CA THR A 95 -11.92 -6.90 -6.67
C THR A 95 -11.29 -5.66 -7.29
N MET A 96 -11.37 -4.55 -6.58
CA MET A 96 -10.69 -3.31 -6.99
C MET A 96 -9.30 -3.24 -6.35
N ALA A 97 -8.35 -2.67 -7.08
CA ALA A 97 -6.97 -2.58 -6.63
C ALA A 97 -6.38 -1.18 -6.86
N ARG A 98 -5.54 -0.78 -5.92
CA ARG A 98 -4.69 0.42 -6.02
C ARG A 98 -3.24 0.02 -5.80
N LYS A 99 -2.32 0.69 -6.50
CA LYS A 99 -0.88 0.52 -6.36
C LYS A 99 -0.27 1.83 -5.87
N ILE A 100 0.52 1.76 -4.82
CA ILE A 100 1.39 2.85 -4.35
C ILE A 100 2.82 2.34 -4.49
N THR A 101 3.66 3.12 -5.16
CA THR A 101 5.07 2.80 -5.34
C THR A 101 5.92 3.84 -4.63
N ILE A 102 6.87 3.42 -3.81
CA ILE A 102 7.89 4.28 -3.22
C ILE A 102 9.17 4.14 -4.04
N ARG A 103 9.75 5.27 -4.42
CA ARG A 103 10.99 5.34 -5.20
C ARG A 103 12.11 5.90 -4.35
N ASN A 104 13.35 5.41 -4.49
CA ASN A 104 14.53 5.95 -3.80
C ASN A 104 14.31 6.22 -2.28
N GLY A 105 13.64 5.30 -1.56
CA GLY A 105 13.42 5.40 -0.11
C GLY A 105 14.43 4.57 0.69
N ASN A 106 14.71 4.97 1.92
CA ASN A 106 15.52 4.15 2.83
C ASN A 106 14.71 2.88 3.25
N PRO A 107 15.28 1.67 3.14
CA PRO A 107 14.60 0.41 3.49
C PRO A 107 14.02 0.37 4.91
N GLU A 108 14.74 0.90 5.91
CA GLU A 108 14.28 0.93 7.30
C GLU A 108 13.06 1.85 7.47
N VAL A 109 13.04 2.99 6.79
CA VAL A 109 11.90 3.92 6.85
C VAL A 109 10.68 3.32 6.13
N VAL A 110 10.91 2.56 5.06
CA VAL A 110 9.87 1.80 4.37
C VAL A 110 9.28 0.72 5.27
N SER A 111 10.10 0.00 6.04
CA SER A 111 9.61 -1.03 6.96
C SER A 111 8.78 -0.41 8.10
N VAL A 112 9.21 0.74 8.64
CA VAL A 112 8.43 1.53 9.62
C VAL A 112 7.10 1.99 9.03
N TRP A 113 7.09 2.47 7.78
CA TRP A 113 5.88 2.85 7.09
C TRP A 113 4.91 1.68 6.93
N LEU A 114 5.39 0.52 6.47
CA LEU A 114 4.57 -0.69 6.34
C LEU A 114 4.04 -1.18 7.70
N ALA A 115 4.85 -1.11 8.75
CA ALA A 115 4.45 -1.46 10.11
C ALA A 115 3.35 -0.52 10.62
N PHE A 116 3.48 0.78 10.37
CA PHE A 116 2.46 1.78 10.71
C PHE A 116 1.14 1.52 9.99
N LEU A 117 1.19 1.20 8.69
CA LEU A 117 0.00 0.85 7.91
C LEU A 117 -0.66 -0.43 8.40
N ARG A 118 0.13 -1.44 8.80
CA ARG A 118 -0.40 -2.69 9.37
C ARG A 118 -1.10 -2.44 10.71
N LYS A 119 -0.52 -1.61 11.57
CA LYS A 119 -1.11 -1.25 12.88
C LYS A 119 -2.45 -0.53 12.72
N HIS A 120 -2.56 0.36 11.73
CA HIS A 120 -3.75 1.18 11.47
C HIS A 120 -4.52 0.74 10.23
N GLN A 121 -4.53 -0.57 9.94
CA GLN A 121 -5.16 -1.11 8.75
C GLN A 121 -6.68 -0.89 8.77
N TYR A 122 -7.21 -0.32 7.68
CA TYR A 122 -8.66 -0.13 7.52
C TYR A 122 -9.36 -1.46 7.20
N TYR A 123 -10.54 -1.65 7.76
CA TYR A 123 -11.29 -2.90 7.57
C TYR A 123 -11.67 -3.13 6.10
N GLY A 124 -11.67 -4.38 5.68
CA GLY A 124 -12.02 -4.79 4.32
C GLY A 124 -10.99 -4.39 3.25
N VAL A 125 -9.79 -3.92 3.64
CA VAL A 125 -8.67 -3.66 2.73
C VAL A 125 -7.57 -4.69 2.98
N GLY A 126 -7.21 -5.46 1.96
CA GLY A 126 -6.06 -6.35 1.96
C GLY A 126 -4.82 -5.65 1.40
N MET A 127 -3.65 -5.89 1.99
CA MET A 127 -2.38 -5.31 1.58
C MET A 127 -1.41 -6.41 1.11
N LYS A 128 -0.70 -6.14 0.02
CA LYS A 128 0.48 -6.92 -0.40
C LYS A 128 1.61 -5.94 -0.69
N ALA A 129 2.71 -6.05 0.05
CA ALA A 129 3.91 -5.26 -0.20
C ALA A 129 4.98 -6.14 -0.85
N ASN A 130 5.59 -5.64 -1.92
CA ASN A 130 6.87 -6.14 -2.42
C ASN A 130 7.92 -5.11 -2.02
N VAL A 131 8.99 -5.54 -1.34
CA VAL A 131 10.11 -4.70 -0.93
C VAL A 131 11.36 -5.18 -1.66
N TRP A 132 12.14 -4.23 -2.18
CA TRP A 132 13.40 -4.49 -2.84
C TRP A 132 14.52 -3.90 -2.00
N GLU A 133 15.51 -4.74 -1.69
CA GLU A 133 16.71 -4.37 -0.94
C GLU A 133 17.94 -4.79 -1.74
N TYR A 134 18.96 -3.93 -1.71
CA TYR A 134 20.26 -4.22 -2.31
C TYR A 134 21.15 -4.80 -1.22
N GLY A 135 21.53 -6.07 -1.37
CA GLY A 135 22.54 -6.72 -0.53
C GLY A 135 23.90 -6.78 -1.23
N SER A 136 24.97 -7.00 -0.47
CA SER A 136 26.27 -7.30 -1.06
C SER A 136 26.35 -8.77 -1.50
N LEU A 137 27.40 -9.12 -2.25
CA LEU A 137 27.67 -10.50 -2.65
C LEU A 137 27.93 -11.41 -1.43
N LYS A 138 28.37 -10.84 -0.32
CA LYS A 138 28.67 -11.55 0.94
C LYS A 138 27.46 -11.57 1.88
N GLY A 139 26.26 -11.77 1.33
CA GLY A 139 25.02 -11.74 2.11
C GLY A 139 25.01 -12.69 3.32
N ALA A 140 25.70 -13.84 3.25
CA ALA A 140 25.79 -14.76 4.38
C ALA A 140 26.49 -14.16 5.61
N GLU A 141 27.64 -13.52 5.42
CA GLU A 141 28.39 -12.87 6.52
C GLU A 141 27.59 -11.70 7.12
N GLU A 142 26.90 -10.94 6.27
CA GLU A 142 26.03 -9.83 6.69
C GLU A 142 24.82 -10.33 7.49
N MET A 143 24.20 -11.43 7.07
CA MET A 143 23.08 -12.06 7.78
C MET A 143 23.50 -12.59 9.14
N ASP A 144 24.67 -13.23 9.26
CA ASP A 144 25.19 -13.71 10.54
C ASP A 144 25.50 -12.55 11.50
N ALA A 145 26.02 -11.43 10.97
CA ALA A 145 26.24 -10.22 11.76
C ALA A 145 24.92 -9.58 12.22
N GLU A 146 23.91 -9.55 11.35
CA GLU A 146 22.58 -9.03 11.67
C GLU A 146 21.87 -9.89 12.71
N ALA A 147 21.95 -11.22 12.62
CA ALA A 147 21.37 -12.12 13.60
C ALA A 147 21.88 -11.83 15.02
N LYS A 148 23.19 -11.60 15.17
CA LYS A 148 23.81 -11.21 16.46
C LYS A 148 23.32 -9.84 16.94
N ARG A 149 23.12 -8.89 16.03
CA ARG A 149 22.56 -7.57 16.37
C ARG A 149 21.11 -7.68 16.87
N VAL A 150 20.29 -8.49 16.21
CA VAL A 150 18.89 -8.70 16.58
C VAL A 150 18.77 -9.41 17.93
N GLU A 151 19.65 -10.37 18.23
CA GLU A 151 19.68 -11.04 19.54
C GLU A 151 19.88 -10.06 20.70
N HIS A 152 20.68 -9.01 20.52
CA HIS A 152 20.89 -7.97 21.54
C HIS A 152 19.72 -6.98 21.67
N LEU A 153 18.86 -6.87 20.65
CA LEU A 153 17.73 -5.94 20.62
C LEU A 153 16.43 -6.54 21.21
N LEU A 154 16.38 -7.87 21.33
CA LEU A 154 15.30 -8.64 21.97
C LEU A 154 15.52 -8.74 23.48
#